data_AF-A0A2V1IP49-F1
#
_entry.id   AF-A0A2V1IP49-F1
#
_cell.length_a   1.000
_cell.length_b   1.000
_cell.length_c   1.000
_cell.angle_alpha   90.00
_cell.angle_beta   90.00
_cell.angle_gamma   90.00
#
_symmetry.space_group_name_H-M   'P 1'
#
loop_
_entity.id
_entity.type
_entity.pdbx_description
1 polymer ?
#
loop_
_entity_poly.entity_id
_entity_poly.type
_entity_poly.pdbx_seq_one_letter_code
_entity_poly.pdbx_strand_id
1 'polypeptide(L)' 'MSVAMNLLFLGVLASFLCYILWTSEVKVLEPEKASNYIYFNPLVTIIASSVILGEPITLWMLAGGLAIVGGVYLTAR' A
#
# COMPACT_ATOMS: atom_id res chain seq x y z
N MET A 1 13.42 -5.84 20.32
CA MET A 1 12.00 -6.20 20.09
C MET A 1 11.91 -7.72 20.08
N SER A 2 11.16 -8.36 20.99
CA SER A 2 11.00 -9.83 20.96
C SER A 2 10.21 -10.27 19.73
N VAL A 3 10.54 -11.45 19.17
CA VAL A 3 9.89 -12.02 17.97
C VAL A 3 8.36 -12.07 18.11
N ALA A 4 7.85 -12.41 19.30
CA ALA A 4 6.42 -12.42 19.61
C ALA A 4 5.74 -11.06 19.39
N MET A 5 6.42 -9.95 19.68
CA MET A 5 5.87 -8.60 19.55
C MET A 5 5.82 -8.15 18.08
N ASN A 6 6.81 -8.54 17.27
CA ASN A 6 6.76 -8.32 15.82
C ASN A 6 5.61 -9.12 15.17
N LEU A 7 5.41 -10.38 15.59
CA LEU A 7 4.31 -11.22 15.10
C LEU A 7 2.94 -10.66 15.48
N LEU A 8 2.78 -10.15 16.70
CA LEU A 8 1.55 -9.48 17.13
C LEU A 8 1.27 -8.23 16.30
N PHE A 9 2.29 -7.40 16.05
CA PHE A 9 2.16 -6.22 15.20
C PHE A 9 1.75 -6.59 13.76
N LEU A 10 2.45 -7.54 13.13
CA LEU A 10 2.13 -8.02 11.80
C LEU A 10 0.73 -8.66 11.72
N GLY A 11 0.39 -9.53 12.65
CA GLY A 11 -0.89 -10.25 12.64
C GLY A 11 -2.09 -9.33 12.85
N VAL A 12 -2.02 -8.44 13.85
CA VAL A 12 -3.17 -7.63 14.26
C VAL A 12 -3.24 -6.31 13.47
N LEU A 13 -2.14 -5.55 13.44
CA LEU A 13 -2.14 -4.22 12.82
C LEU A 13 -1.98 -4.32 11.30
N ALA A 14 -1.00 -5.08 10.81
CA ALA A 14 -0.74 -5.13 9.37
C ALA A 14 -1.76 -5.97 8.60
N SER A 15 -2.20 -7.11 9.15
CA SER A 15 -3.09 -8.05 8.45
C SER A 15 -4.56 -7.87 8.82
N PHE A 16 -4.93 -8.00 10.10
CA PHE A 16 -6.34 -8.02 10.51
C PHE A 16 -7.06 -6.69 10.21
N LEU A 17 -6.49 -5.55 10.61
CA LEU A 17 -7.07 -4.24 10.31
C LEU A 17 -7.12 -3.95 8.81
N CYS A 18 -6.06 -4.29 8.07
CA CYS A 18 -6.01 -4.07 6.63
C CYS A 18 -7.09 -4.89 5.90
N TYR A 19 -7.34 -6.13 6.35
CA TYR A 19 -8.42 -6.96 5.81
C TYR A 19 -9.81 -6.39 6.11
N ILE A 20 -10.03 -5.84 7.30
CA ILE A 20 -11.31 -5.19 7.65
C ILE A 20 -11.54 -3.97 6.78
N LEU A 21 -10.52 -3.12 6.62
CA LEU A 21 -10.58 -1.94 5.77
C LEU A 21 -10.87 -2.34 4.33
N TRP A 22 -10.09 -3.27 3.76
CA TRP A 22 -10.32 -3.79 2.41
C TRP A 22 -11.75 -4.32 2.21
N THR A 23 -12.23 -5.15 3.14
CA THR A 23 -13.58 -5.74 3.05
C THR A 23 -14.68 -4.68 3.19
N SER A 24 -14.41 -3.57 3.89
CA SER A 24 -15.34 -2.45 4.03
C SER A 24 -15.35 -1.58 2.77
N GLU A 25 -14.18 -1.27 2.22
CA GLU A 25 -14.02 -0.51 0.98
C GLU A 25 -14.71 -1.24 -0.20
N VAL A 26 -14.53 -2.56 -0.35
CA VAL A 26 -15.17 -3.35 -1.41
C VAL A 26 -16.70 -3.43 -1.28
N LYS A 27 -17.25 -3.20 -0.07
CA LYS A 27 -18.71 -3.14 0.14
C LYS A 27 -19.31 -1.78 -0.22
N VAL A 28 -18.49 -0.72 -0.18
CA VAL A 28 -18.92 0.67 -0.40
C VAL A 28 -18.60 1.11 -1.84
N LEU A 29 -17.42 0.75 -2.35
CA LEU A 29 -16.99 0.98 -3.72
C LEU A 29 -17.22 -0.27 -4.56
N GLU A 30 -17.60 -0.06 -5.83
CA GLU A 30 -17.57 -1.12 -6.82
C GLU A 30 -16.17 -1.78 -6.88
N PRO A 31 -16.06 -3.11 -7.02
CA PRO A 31 -14.79 -3.85 -6.90
C PRO A 31 -13.66 -3.32 -7.80
N GLU A 32 -14.05 -2.76 -8.93
CA GLU A 32 -13.15 -2.17 -9.94
C GLU A 32 -12.47 -0.89 -9.43
N LYS A 33 -13.22 -0.01 -8.76
CA LYS A 33 -12.66 1.20 -8.14
C LYS A 33 -11.76 0.83 -6.97
N ALA A 34 -12.18 -0.12 -6.13
CA ALA A 34 -11.37 -0.60 -5.00
C ALA A 34 -10.02 -1.20 -5.45
N SER A 35 -10.02 -1.95 -6.54
CA SER A 35 -8.78 -2.48 -7.15
C SER A 35 -7.86 -1.37 -7.65
N ASN A 36 -8.42 -0.32 -8.25
CA ASN A 36 -7.64 0.84 -8.68
C ASN A 36 -6.98 1.59 -7.50
N TYR A 37 -7.64 1.68 -6.34
CA TYR A 37 -7.06 2.32 -5.16
C TYR A 37 -5.89 1.52 -4.54
N ILE A 38 -5.89 0.18 -4.65
CA ILE A 38 -4.77 -0.64 -4.15
C ILE A 38 -3.45 -0.26 -4.83
N TYR A 39 -3.47 0.14 -6.10
CA TYR A 39 -2.26 0.50 -6.82
C TYR A 39 -1.62 1.80 -6.32
N PHE A 40 -2.33 2.62 -5.54
CA PHE A 40 -1.73 3.77 -4.87
C PHE A 40 -0.91 3.38 -3.63
N ASN A 41 -1.15 2.20 -3.05
CA ASN A 41 -0.45 1.71 -1.86
C ASN A 41 1.09 1.78 -1.96
N PRO A 42 1.76 1.35 -3.05
CA PRO A 42 3.21 1.49 -3.19
C PRO A 42 3.70 2.95 -3.20
N LEU A 43 2.92 3.91 -3.73
CA LEU A 43 3.28 5.34 -3.64
C LEU A 43 3.21 5.84 -2.20
N VAL A 44 2.13 5.49 -1.49
CA VAL A 44 1.97 5.80 -0.07
C VAL A 44 3.10 5.15 0.74
N THR A 45 3.51 3.93 0.38
CA THR A 45 4.60 3.21 1.03
C THR A 45 5.94 3.91 0.82
N ILE A 46 6.26 4.39 -0.38
CA ILE A 46 7.49 5.17 -0.64
C ILE A 46 7.54 6.43 0.24
N ILE A 47 6.42 7.16 0.33
CA ILE A 47 6.33 8.37 1.17
C ILE A 47 6.45 8.00 2.65
N ALA A 48 5.71 6.97 3.09
CA ALA A 48 5.72 6.52 4.48
C ALA A 48 7.10 6.01 4.90
N SER A 49 7.79 5.22 4.08
CA SER A 49 9.17 4.79 4.33
C SER A 49 10.13 5.98 4.41
N SER A 50 10.00 6.95 3.51
CA SER A 50 10.84 8.16 3.55
C SER A 50 10.62 9.00 4.81
N VAL A 51 9.35 9.17 5.24
CA VAL A 51 9.01 10.02 6.38
C VAL A 51 9.20 9.32 7.73
N ILE A 52 8.78 8.06 7.84
CA ILE A 52 8.76 7.30 9.10
C ILE A 52 10.11 6.63 9.35
N LEU A 53 10.71 6.00 8.33
CA LEU A 53 12.00 5.31 8.46
C LEU A 53 13.18 6.21 8.10
N GLY A 54 12.96 7.35 7.43
CA GLY A 54 14.04 8.23 6.98
C GLY A 54 14.81 7.66 5.79
N GLU A 55 14.27 6.67 5.08
CA GLU A 55 14.96 6.05 3.94
C GLU A 55 15.10 7.05 2.78
N PRO A 56 16.30 7.17 2.18
CA PRO A 56 16.50 8.06 1.06
C PRO A 56 15.71 7.57 -0.15
N ILE A 57 14.89 8.45 -0.73
CA ILE A 57 14.15 8.13 -1.95
C ILE A 57 15.15 7.97 -3.09
N THR A 58 15.30 6.74 -3.58
CA THR A 58 16.20 6.42 -4.69
C THR A 58 15.52 6.63 -6.05
N LEU A 59 16.33 6.83 -7.09
CA LEU A 59 15.86 6.89 -8.48
C LEU A 59 15.07 5.64 -8.89
N TRP A 60 15.42 4.46 -8.33
CA TRP A 60 14.71 3.22 -8.58
C TRP A 60 13.31 3.20 -7.96
N MET A 61 13.12 3.77 -6.76
CA MET A 61 11.80 3.92 -6.14
C MET A 61 10.91 4.84 -6.98
N LEU A 62 11.47 5.94 -7.50
CA LEU A 62 10.75 6.84 -8.39
C LEU A 62 10.38 6.18 -9.72
N ALA A 63 11.30 5.41 -10.32
CA ALA A 63 11.03 4.65 -11.54
C ALA A 63 9.93 3.60 -11.32
N GLY A 64 9.97 2.88 -10.19
CA GLY A 64 8.91 1.95 -9.79
C GLY A 64 7.58 2.65 -9.58
N GLY A 65 7.57 3.78 -8.87
CA GLY A 65 6.36 4.60 -8.67
C GLY A 65 5.75 5.08 -9.99
N LEU A 66 6.57 5.57 -10.92
CA LEU A 66 6.13 5.96 -12.27
C LEU A 66 5.58 4.78 -13.07
N ALA A 67 6.21 3.61 -12.99
CA ALA A 67 5.71 2.40 -13.65
C ALA A 67 4.35 1.97 -13.12
N ILE A 68 4.12 2.09 -11.80
CA ILE A 68 2.83 1.77 -11.18
C ILE A 68 1.76 2.76 -11.64
N VAL A 69 2.02 4.07 -11.56
CA VAL A 69 1.08 5.09 -12.05
C VAL A 69 0.76 4.89 -13.54
N GLY A 70 1.78 4.61 -14.35
CA GLY A 70 1.61 4.31 -15.77
C GLY A 70 0.75 3.08 -16.01
N GLY A 71 0.97 1.99 -15.26
CA GLY A 71 0.17 0.77 -15.33
C GLY A 71 -1.30 1.02 -14.98
N VAL A 72 -1.56 1.75 -13.88
CA VAL A 72 -2.92 2.12 -13.47
C VAL A 72 -3.61 2.95 -14.54
N TYR A 73 -2.93 3.94 -15.10
CA TYR A 73 -3.50 4.79 -16.15
C TYR A 73 -3.86 4.00 -17.41
N LEU A 74 -3.05 3.00 -17.78
CA LEU A 74 -3.32 2.13 -18.91
C LEU A 74 -4.51 1.19 -18.66
N THR A 75 -4.67 0.68 -17.44
CA THR A 75 -5.78 -0.19 -17.06
C THR A 75 -7.08 0.57 -16.79
N ALA A 76 -6.99 1.82 -16.32
CA ALA A 76 -8.13 2.69 -16.07
C ALA A 76 -8.68 3.39 -17.33
N ARG A 77 -8.07 3.16 -18.49
CA ARG A 77 -8.53 3.59 -19.81
C ARG A 77 -9.46 2.54 -20.41
#